data_AF-A0A7C5T1R4-F1
#
_entry.id   AF-A0A7C5T1R4-F1
#
_cell.length_a   1.000
_cell.length_b   1.000
_cell.length_c   1.000
_cell.angle_alpha   90.00
_cell.angle_beta   90.00
_cell.angle_gamma   90.00
#
_symmetry.space_group_name_H-M   'P 1'
#
loop_
_entity.id
_entity.type
_entity.pdbx_description
1 polymer ?
#
loop_
_entity_poly.entity_id
_entity_poly.type
_entity_poly.pdbx_seq_one_letter_code
_entity_poly.pdbx_strand_id
1 'polypeptide(L)'
;MARISVLGLVIMALGLTVSGASVSRSATISLTIPPIIVLSIPERELSGSEIKMTFAPEDWTRGYVLLPLEVKSNVPWAVMARVLSEDPVSLLGEVLGGPEVRVTTEEVPILTGRPGKHGLVLRFKLGSEAEGKAVWLVLRIAGI
;
A
#
# COMPACT_ATOMS: atom_id res chain seq x y z
N MET A 1 6.51 13.92 -2.93
CA MET A 1 5.52 14.86 -2.32
C MET A 1 4.76 15.57 -3.43
N ALA A 2 3.57 15.10 -3.78
CA ALA A 2 2.70 15.80 -4.72
C ALA A 2 1.83 16.82 -3.95
N ARG A 3 2.03 18.12 -4.20
CA ARG A 3 1.14 19.19 -3.73
C ARG A 3 0.02 19.35 -4.74
N ILE A 4 -1.20 18.96 -4.38
CA ILE A 4 -2.39 19.31 -5.16
C ILE A 4 -2.89 20.64 -4.59
N SER A 5 -2.53 21.74 -5.23
CA SER A 5 -3.06 23.06 -4.93
C SER A 5 -4.43 23.20 -5.58
N VAL A 6 -5.50 22.85 -4.87
CA VAL A 6 -6.85 23.22 -5.30
C VAL A 6 -7.03 24.71 -5.02
N LEU A 7 -6.98 25.53 -6.07
CA LEU A 7 -7.18 26.97 -5.99
C LEU A 7 -8.69 27.25 -5.80
N GLY A 8 -9.17 27.26 -4.56
CA GLY A 8 -10.52 27.71 -4.24
C GLY A 8 -10.55 29.22 -4.01
N LEU A 9 -11.15 29.99 -4.92
CA LEU A 9 -11.40 31.42 -4.74
C LEU A 9 -12.73 31.61 -3.99
N VAL A 10 -12.69 32.05 -2.74
CA VAL A 10 -13.88 32.50 -2.00
C VAL A 10 -13.85 34.02 -1.92
N ILE A 11 -14.81 34.68 -2.57
CA ILE A 11 -14.99 36.14 -2.50
C ILE A 11 -16.01 36.42 -1.39
N MET A 12 -15.56 36.92 -0.24
CA MET A 12 -16.47 37.45 0.78
C MET A 12 -16.74 38.93 0.52
N ALA A 13 -17.93 39.24 0.01
CA ALA A 13 -18.44 40.61 -0.05
C ALA A 13 -19.14 40.92 1.29
N LEU A 14 -18.41 41.51 2.24
CA LEU A 14 -19.07 42.17 3.38
C LEU A 14 -19.59 43.53 2.93
N GLY A 15 -20.91 43.60 2.75
CA GLY A 15 -21.60 44.86 2.49
C GLY A 15 -21.62 45.74 3.73
N LEU A 16 -20.80 46.78 3.75
CA LEU A 16 -21.03 47.99 4.53
C LEU A 16 -20.98 49.16 3.55
N THR A 17 -22.16 49.71 3.25
CA THR A 17 -22.34 50.90 2.42
C THR A 17 -21.84 52.13 3.15
N VAL A 18 -20.55 52.41 3.06
CA VAL A 18 -20.00 53.76 3.17
C VAL A 18 -18.91 53.88 2.11
N SER A 19 -19.21 54.62 1.05
CA SER A 19 -18.28 55.18 0.06
C SER A 19 -17.20 54.23 -0.52
N GLY A 20 -17.53 53.61 -1.66
CA GLY A 20 -16.61 53.63 -2.81
C GLY A 20 -15.24 52.95 -2.70
N ALA A 21 -15.08 51.88 -1.92
CA ALA A 21 -13.92 50.98 -2.05
C ALA A 21 -14.28 49.55 -1.62
N SER A 22 -14.57 48.66 -2.57
CA SER A 22 -14.61 47.23 -2.28
C SER A 22 -13.18 46.72 -2.15
N VAL A 23 -12.69 46.54 -0.91
CA VAL A 23 -11.42 45.87 -0.68
C VAL A 23 -11.66 44.36 -0.72
N SER A 24 -11.53 43.76 -1.91
CA SER A 24 -11.49 42.30 -2.04
C SER A 24 -10.18 41.78 -1.47
N ARG A 25 -10.17 41.27 -0.24
CA ARG A 25 -9.02 40.53 0.30
C ARG A 25 -9.12 39.08 -0.15
N SER A 26 -8.25 38.68 -1.07
CA SER A 26 -8.09 37.28 -1.45
C SER A 26 -7.53 36.49 -0.26
N ALA A 27 -8.35 35.63 0.33
CA ALA A 27 -7.89 34.64 1.30
C ALA A 27 -7.56 33.34 0.56
N THR A 28 -6.33 32.87 0.66
CA THR A 28 -5.96 31.53 0.15
C THR A 28 -6.31 30.50 1.21
N ILE A 29 -7.23 29.59 0.88
CA ILE A 29 -7.58 28.45 1.74
C ILE A 29 -6.75 27.25 1.29
N SER A 30 -5.89 26.75 2.17
CA SER A 30 -5.12 25.53 1.93
C SER A 30 -5.82 24.34 2.59
N LEU A 31 -6.30 23.39 1.79
CA LEU A 31 -6.82 22.10 2.27
C LEU A 31 -5.73 21.05 2.15
N THR A 32 -5.27 20.51 3.28
CA THR A 32 -4.30 19.40 3.31
C THR A 32 -5.04 18.11 3.68
N ILE A 33 -5.14 17.17 2.75
CA ILE A 33 -5.67 15.82 3.01
C ILE A 33 -4.48 14.91 3.36
N PRO A 34 -4.44 14.30 4.55
CA PRO A 34 -3.36 13.39 4.92
C PRO A 34 -3.37 12.13 4.03
N PRO A 35 -2.23 11.48 3.81
CA PRO A 35 -2.17 10.21 3.11
C PRO A 35 -2.89 9.13 3.90
N ILE A 36 -3.75 8.38 3.23
CA ILE A 36 -4.46 7.21 3.74
C ILE A 36 -4.03 6.06 2.85
N ILE A 37 -3.43 5.04 3.45
CA ILE A 37 -2.93 3.85 2.75
C ILE A 37 -3.16 2.65 3.67
N VAL A 38 -3.94 1.68 3.19
CA VAL A 38 -4.28 0.48 3.94
C VAL A 38 -4.10 -0.74 3.03
N LEU A 39 -3.43 -1.75 3.56
CA LEU A 39 -3.37 -3.09 2.99
C LEU A 39 -4.30 -4.00 3.77
N SER A 40 -4.96 -4.91 3.08
CA SER A 40 -5.87 -5.89 3.69
C SER A 40 -5.79 -7.24 2.99
N ILE A 41 -6.01 -8.30 3.75
CA ILE A 41 -6.11 -9.68 3.28
C ILE A 41 -7.47 -10.20 3.76
N PRO A 42 -8.54 -10.03 2.95
CA PRO A 42 -9.90 -10.25 3.40
C PRO A 42 -10.15 -11.66 3.96
N GLU A 43 -9.60 -12.69 3.31
CA GLU A 43 -9.77 -14.09 3.74
C GLU A 43 -9.18 -14.40 5.11
N ARG A 44 -8.26 -13.55 5.59
CA ARG A 44 -7.63 -13.69 6.91
C ARG A 44 -8.09 -12.63 7.91
N GLU A 45 -9.01 -11.76 7.50
CA GLU A 45 -9.47 -10.61 8.29
C GLU A 45 -8.32 -9.70 8.79
N LEU A 46 -7.20 -9.68 8.05
CA LEU A 46 -6.02 -8.87 8.39
C LEU A 46 -6.06 -7.54 7.66
N SER A 47 -5.78 -6.45 8.36
CA SER A 47 -5.62 -5.12 7.75
C SER A 47 -4.63 -4.26 8.52
N GLY A 48 -3.93 -3.38 7.81
CA GLY A 48 -2.95 -2.47 8.41
C GLY A 48 -1.95 -1.90 7.41
N SER A 49 -0.97 -1.16 7.94
CA SER A 49 0.21 -0.72 7.17
C SER A 49 1.27 -1.81 7.08
N GLU A 50 1.27 -2.76 8.01
CA GLU A 50 2.13 -3.94 8.02
C GLU A 50 1.30 -5.15 8.47
N ILE A 51 1.40 -6.25 7.73
CA ILE A 51 0.73 -7.51 8.02
C ILE A 51 1.80 -8.59 8.12
N LYS A 52 1.82 -9.31 9.24
CA LYS A 52 2.69 -10.46 9.47
C LYS A 52 1.85 -11.72 9.40
N MET A 53 2.36 -12.73 8.71
CA MET A 53 1.69 -14.02 8.59
C MET A 53 2.69 -15.15 8.61
N THR A 54 2.24 -16.28 9.11
CA THR A 54 3.00 -17.53 9.15
C THR A 54 2.32 -18.52 8.21
N PHE A 55 3.13 -19.20 7.41
CA PHE A 55 2.72 -20.32 6.59
C PHE A 55 3.36 -21.59 7.14
N ALA A 56 2.53 -22.57 7.48
CA ALA A 56 3.00 -23.89 7.85
C ALA A 56 3.42 -24.65 6.58
N PRO A 57 4.27 -25.69 6.69
CA PRO A 57 4.65 -26.53 5.55
C PRO A 57 3.44 -27.06 4.76
N GLU A 58 2.33 -27.36 5.44
CA GLU A 58 1.10 -27.88 4.82
C GLU A 58 0.40 -26.85 3.90
N ASP A 59 0.60 -25.55 4.13
CA ASP A 59 0.04 -24.49 3.29
C ASP A 59 0.63 -24.52 1.87
N TRP A 60 1.80 -25.15 1.70
CA TRP A 60 2.55 -25.21 0.45
C TRP A 60 2.33 -26.51 -0.33
N THR A 61 1.25 -27.25 -0.08
CA THR A 61 0.95 -28.55 -0.74
C THR A 61 1.01 -28.53 -2.27
N ARG A 62 0.84 -27.37 -2.91
CA ARG A 62 0.94 -27.18 -4.37
C ARG A 62 2.24 -26.48 -4.82
N GLY A 63 3.19 -26.30 -3.92
CA GLY A 63 4.42 -25.52 -4.11
C GLY A 63 4.22 -24.00 -4.10
N TYR A 64 2.99 -23.53 -3.89
CA TYR A 64 2.66 -22.10 -3.83
C TYR A 64 1.46 -21.82 -2.93
N VAL A 65 1.38 -20.57 -2.46
CA VAL A 65 0.24 -20.00 -1.75
C VAL A 65 -0.31 -18.83 -2.55
N LEU A 66 -1.64 -18.70 -2.59
CA LEU A 66 -2.33 -17.53 -3.12
C LEU A 66 -2.82 -16.65 -1.98
N LEU A 67 -2.60 -15.35 -2.11
CA LEU A 67 -3.03 -14.34 -1.17
C LEU A 67 -3.85 -13.27 -1.90
N PRO A 68 -5.17 -13.26 -1.74
CA PRO A 68 -5.98 -12.15 -2.19
C PRO A 68 -5.73 -10.94 -1.31
N LEU A 69 -5.41 -9.80 -1.94
CA LEU A 69 -5.13 -8.55 -1.27
C LEU A 69 -6.05 -7.46 -1.77
N GLU A 70 -6.40 -6.58 -0.84
CA GLU A 70 -7.05 -5.32 -1.14
C GLU A 70 -6.18 -4.17 -0.66
N VAL A 71 -5.92 -3.22 -1.56
CA VAL A 71 -5.24 -1.96 -1.24
C VAL A 71 -6.22 -0.82 -1.38
N LYS A 72 -6.26 0.06 -0.38
CA LYS A 72 -7.00 1.33 -0.43
C LYS A 72 -6.05 2.48 -0.16
N SER A 73 -5.83 3.34 -1.14
CA SER A 73 -4.90 4.47 -1.02
C SER A 73 -5.39 5.74 -1.71
N ASN A 74 -5.12 6.91 -1.12
CA ASN A 74 -5.30 8.22 -1.79
C ASN A 74 -3.99 8.78 -2.40
N VAL A 75 -2.88 8.05 -2.27
CA VAL A 75 -1.57 8.39 -2.84
C VAL A 75 -1.01 7.19 -3.63
N PRO A 76 -0.02 7.38 -4.52
CA PRO A 76 0.73 6.26 -5.08
C PRO A 76 1.32 5.40 -3.97
N TRP A 77 1.40 4.10 -4.20
CA TRP A 77 1.76 3.14 -3.15
C TRP A 77 2.64 2.01 -3.67
N ALA A 78 3.36 1.38 -2.75
CA ALA A 78 4.11 0.15 -2.97
C ALA A 78 3.80 -0.85 -1.86
N VAL A 79 3.60 -2.11 -2.23
CA VAL A 79 3.62 -3.24 -1.30
C VAL A 79 5.03 -3.82 -1.31
N MET A 80 5.61 -3.83 -0.13
CA MET A 80 6.91 -4.38 0.18
C MET A 80 6.74 -5.75 0.84
N ALA A 81 7.64 -6.67 0.57
CA ALA A 81 7.66 -7.98 1.19
C ALA A 81 9.04 -8.31 1.76
N ARG A 82 9.05 -9.05 2.85
CA ARG A 82 10.25 -9.73 3.39
C ARG A 82 9.86 -10.98 4.15
N VAL A 83 10.79 -11.91 4.25
CA VAL A 83 10.69 -13.10 5.08
C VAL A 83 11.37 -12.84 6.42
N LEU A 84 10.77 -13.29 7.52
CA LEU A 84 11.44 -13.40 8.80
C LEU A 84 11.86 -14.87 8.98
N SER A 85 13.13 -15.17 8.79
CA SER A 85 13.67 -16.50 9.04
C SER A 85 15.07 -16.37 9.62
N GLU A 86 15.40 -17.24 10.58
CA GLU A 86 16.76 -17.35 11.12
C GLU A 86 17.70 -18.04 10.10
N ASP A 87 17.13 -18.86 9.22
CA ASP A 87 17.82 -19.49 8.09
C ASP A 87 17.66 -18.66 6.81
N PRO A 88 18.61 -18.74 5.86
CA PRO A 88 18.49 -18.09 4.55
C PRO A 88 17.40 -18.78 3.71
N VAL A 89 16.16 -18.34 3.90
CA VAL A 89 14.99 -18.74 3.12
C VAL A 89 14.67 -17.65 2.11
N SER A 90 14.43 -18.04 0.86
CA SER A 90 13.86 -17.16 -0.15
C SER A 90 12.55 -17.69 -0.72
N LEU A 91 11.67 -16.76 -1.08
CA LEU A 91 10.42 -17.00 -1.77
C LEU A 91 10.48 -16.30 -3.13
N LEU A 92 9.71 -16.81 -4.10
CA LEU A 92 9.40 -16.07 -5.32
C LEU A 92 7.98 -15.51 -5.20
N GLY A 93 7.87 -14.19 -5.09
CA GLY A 93 6.60 -13.47 -5.09
C GLY A 93 6.23 -13.01 -6.50
N GLU A 94 5.01 -13.28 -6.92
CA GLU A 94 4.48 -12.93 -8.23
C GLU A 94 3.07 -12.34 -8.04
N VAL A 95 2.79 -11.18 -8.62
CA VAL A 95 1.39 -10.75 -8.80
C VAL A 95 0.85 -11.57 -9.96
N LEU A 96 -0.30 -12.23 -9.86
CA LEU A 96 -0.79 -13.10 -10.94
C LEU A 96 -0.77 -12.38 -12.31
N GLY A 97 0.09 -12.86 -13.22
CA GLY A 97 0.30 -12.27 -14.55
C GLY A 97 1.35 -11.15 -14.62
N GLY A 98 2.09 -10.90 -13.54
CA GLY A 98 3.17 -9.93 -13.41
C GLY A 98 4.55 -10.60 -13.32
N PRO A 99 5.61 -9.80 -13.11
CA PRO A 99 6.97 -10.33 -12.96
C PRO A 99 7.17 -11.05 -11.62
N GLU A 100 8.04 -12.04 -11.62
CA GLU A 100 8.49 -12.70 -10.39
C GLU A 100 9.57 -11.87 -9.69
N VAL A 101 9.47 -11.74 -8.37
CA VAL A 101 10.39 -11.02 -7.51
C VAL A 101 10.87 -11.96 -6.40
N ARG A 102 12.20 -12.06 -6.22
CA ARG A 102 12.77 -12.83 -5.12
C ARG A 102 12.61 -12.06 -3.81
N VAL A 103 11.88 -12.65 -2.86
CA VAL A 103 11.67 -12.12 -1.52
C VAL A 103 12.58 -12.88 -0.55
N THR A 104 13.42 -12.14 0.17
CA THR A 104 14.37 -12.67 1.15
C THR A 104 14.13 -11.99 2.50
N THR A 105 15.11 -12.00 3.39
CA THR A 105 15.07 -11.23 4.64
C THR A 105 15.11 -9.71 4.41
N GLU A 106 15.63 -9.27 3.26
CA GLU A 106 15.58 -7.87 2.85
C GLU A 106 14.19 -7.48 2.35
N GLU A 107 13.80 -6.25 2.67
CA GLU A 107 12.52 -5.70 2.24
C GLU A 107 12.59 -5.25 0.78
N VAL A 108 11.80 -5.90 -0.07
CA VAL A 108 11.78 -5.65 -1.52
C VAL A 108 10.39 -5.23 -2.00
N PRO A 109 10.27 -4.32 -2.98
CA PRO A 109 8.98 -3.98 -3.57
C PRO A 109 8.50 -5.11 -4.47
N ILE A 110 7.31 -5.64 -4.20
CA ILE A 110 6.70 -6.70 -5.02
C ILE A 110 5.59 -6.18 -5.92
N LEU A 111 5.02 -5.02 -5.57
CA LEU A 111 3.96 -4.39 -6.35
C LEU A 111 3.95 -2.88 -6.10
N THR A 112 3.61 -2.11 -7.12
CA THR A 112 3.31 -0.69 -7.01
C THR A 112 1.97 -0.38 -7.64
N GLY A 113 1.33 0.70 -7.21
CA GLY A 113 0.04 1.09 -7.75
C GLY A 113 -0.29 2.57 -7.59
N ARG A 114 -1.30 2.99 -8.34
CA ARG A 114 -1.85 4.34 -8.34
C ARG A 114 -2.87 4.50 -7.19
N PRO A 115 -3.21 5.74 -6.78
CA PRO A 115 -4.33 5.97 -5.88
C PRO A 115 -5.60 5.25 -6.33
N GLY A 116 -6.38 4.73 -5.38
CA GLY A 116 -7.63 4.01 -5.62
C GLY A 116 -7.81 2.81 -4.69
N LYS A 117 -8.86 2.04 -4.98
CA LYS A 117 -9.09 0.72 -4.39
C LYS A 117 -8.71 -0.34 -5.43
N HIS A 118 -7.85 -1.28 -5.05
CA HIS A 118 -7.32 -2.33 -5.92
C HIS A 118 -7.52 -3.69 -5.28
N GLY A 119 -8.12 -4.62 -6.02
CA GLY A 119 -8.20 -6.04 -5.64
C GLY A 119 -7.22 -6.85 -6.48
N LEU A 120 -6.33 -7.59 -5.84
CA LEU A 120 -5.17 -8.24 -6.45
C LEU A 120 -4.98 -9.63 -5.84
N VAL A 121 -4.25 -10.49 -6.54
CA VAL A 121 -3.85 -11.80 -6.00
C VAL A 121 -2.35 -11.95 -6.14
N LEU A 122 -1.66 -12.11 -5.00
CA LEU A 122 -0.27 -12.51 -4.96
C LEU A 122 -0.16 -14.02 -4.94
N ARG A 123 0.81 -14.54 -5.68
CA ARG A 123 1.26 -15.92 -5.63
C ARG A 123 2.67 -15.92 -5.06
N PHE A 124 2.86 -16.61 -3.95
CA PHE A 124 4.19 -16.92 -3.42
C PHE A 124 4.53 -18.35 -3.75
N LYS A 125 5.70 -18.60 -4.33
CA LYS A 125 6.26 -19.94 -4.56
C LYS A 125 7.40 -20.15 -3.59
N LEU A 126 7.45 -21.34 -3.00
CA LEU A 126 8.49 -21.73 -2.08
C LEU A 126 9.79 -22.02 -2.86
N GLY A 127 10.92 -21.46 -2.42
CA GLY A 127 12.22 -21.94 -2.88
C GLY A 127 12.52 -23.32 -2.30
N SER A 128 13.33 -24.13 -3.00
CA SER A 128 13.76 -25.46 -2.54
C SER A 128 14.42 -25.43 -1.15
N GLU A 129 15.09 -24.32 -0.81
CA GLU A 129 15.72 -24.09 0.49
C GLU A 129 14.74 -23.97 1.68
N ALA A 130 13.44 -23.80 1.43
CA ALA A 130 12.41 -23.65 2.46
C ALA A 130 11.44 -24.81 2.55
N GLU A 131 11.65 -25.87 1.76
CA GLU A 131 10.80 -27.06 1.76
C GLU A 131 10.73 -27.70 3.14
N GLY A 132 9.51 -27.98 3.61
CA GLY A 132 9.28 -28.55 4.93
C GLY A 132 9.45 -27.57 6.11
N LYS A 133 9.73 -26.29 5.85
CA LYS A 133 9.87 -25.26 6.90
C LYS A 133 8.66 -24.35 6.97
N ALA A 134 8.34 -23.89 8.19
CA ALA A 134 7.41 -22.79 8.36
C ALA A 134 8.06 -21.48 7.90
N VAL A 135 7.31 -20.63 7.20
CA VAL A 135 7.81 -19.37 6.65
C VAL A 135 7.00 -18.21 7.21
N TRP A 136 7.68 -17.20 7.75
CA TRP A 136 7.04 -15.97 8.21
C TRP A 136 7.20 -14.89 7.15
N LEU A 137 6.10 -14.42 6.60
CA LEU A 137 6.05 -13.36 5.60
C LEU A 137 5.56 -12.06 6.24
N VAL A 138 6.22 -10.97 5.94
CA VAL A 138 5.77 -9.62 6.27
C VAL A 138 5.44 -8.90 4.97
N LEU A 139 4.24 -8.37 4.89
CA LEU A 139 3.81 -7.44 3.85
C LEU A 139 3.64 -6.06 4.47
N ARG A 140 4.32 -5.06 3.93
CA ARG A 140 4.18 -3.67 4.34
C ARG A 140 3.70 -2.83 3.17
N ILE A 141 2.83 -1.87 3.42
CA ILE A 141 2.42 -0.90 2.41
C ILE A 141 2.93 0.50 2.77
N ALA A 142 3.48 1.19 1.77
CA ALA A 142 4.03 2.53 1.91
C ALA A 142 3.58 3.43 0.75
N GLY A 143 3.50 4.73 1.02
CA GLY A 143 3.28 5.74 -0.02
C GLY A 143 4.60 6.10 -0.72
N ILE A 144 4.54 6.32 -2.04
CA ILE A 144 5.69 6.67 -2.89
C ILE A 144 5.52 8.03 -3.57
#